data_AF-A0A959GA10-F1
#
_entry.id   AF-A0A959GA10-F1
#
_cell.length_a   1.000
_cell.length_b   1.000
_cell.length_c   1.000
_cell.angle_alpha   90.00
_cell.angle_beta   90.00
_cell.angle_gamma   90.00
#
_symmetry.space_group_name_H-M   'P 1'
#
loop_
_entity.id
_entity.type
_entity.pdbx_description
1 polymer ?
#
loop_
_entity_poly.entity_id
_entity_poly.type
_entity_poly.pdbx_seq_one_letter_code
_entity_poly.pdbx_strand_id
1 'polypeptide(L)'
;VAAIKEDVKVKAQLKSGHCIGCFYIESPAMRGLLTKLGCDNYVHLVAASSIIRPGVAKSGMMREYIERYHKPESFTYLHPVFEEHLGETFGVMVYQEDVMKIVHHFAGLDLDESDVLRRIMTGKKKNSDTFYNLQRKFFENCRHRGYPEDLSMEVWRQVESFSGYSFCKAHSASFAVESFQSLYLKTYFPMEFMVGVINNFGGFYRTEYYVHEARMCGARIEAPCVNHSRYLTHIYGRTIYLGFVHMANLEQKIAHAIIAEREHHGAFRDLKDFVDRMEISREQLEILIRIGAFRFTGLNKYQLMWEKNAVYNPAIKHIPVATLFETDAEHFTLPVLDEGRHEQAFDEIEILGFPLCSPFDLVDGAYKADLMAREMKKFMGREVKMLGYYVTRKDVTTVSRKLMNFGTWLDEEGRYFDTTHFPPSLAKYPFKGKGVYIIKGKIVDDFDFPSMEVVAMEILPFIKDERY
;
A
#
# COMPACT_ATOMS: atom_id res chain seq x y z
N VAL A 1 22.43 7.18 -9.06
CA VAL A 1 22.02 5.86 -8.49
C VAL A 1 22.98 5.36 -7.43
N ALA A 2 24.28 5.19 -7.70
CA ALA A 2 25.24 4.69 -6.70
C ALA A 2 25.22 5.48 -5.38
N ALA A 3 25.24 6.81 -5.44
CA ALA A 3 25.15 7.68 -4.25
C ALA A 3 23.85 7.48 -3.44
N ILE A 4 22.72 7.19 -4.10
CA ILE A 4 21.43 6.96 -3.43
C ILE A 4 21.48 5.68 -2.58
N LYS A 5 22.17 4.64 -3.09
CA LYS A 5 22.30 3.36 -2.38
C LYS A 5 23.10 3.47 -1.10
N GLU A 6 23.98 4.47 -1.01
CA GLU A 6 24.82 4.74 0.17
C GLU A 6 24.25 5.82 1.11
N ASP A 7 23.17 6.49 0.73
CA ASP A 7 22.56 7.57 1.50
C ASP A 7 21.98 7.06 2.84
N VAL A 8 22.49 7.60 3.95
CA VAL A 8 22.13 7.18 5.31
C VAL A 8 20.64 7.35 5.61
N LYS A 9 20.00 8.43 5.12
CA LYS A 9 18.57 8.67 5.35
C LYS A 9 17.71 7.72 4.53
N VAL A 10 18.11 7.44 3.29
CA VAL A 10 17.42 6.46 2.43
C VAL A 10 17.52 5.05 3.01
N LYS A 11 18.70 4.65 3.49
CA LYS A 11 18.89 3.37 4.20
C LYS A 11 18.03 3.29 5.48
N ALA A 12 17.95 4.37 6.24
CA ALA A 12 17.08 4.44 7.42
C ALA A 12 15.58 4.31 7.05
N GLN A 13 15.15 4.92 5.95
CA GLN A 13 13.79 4.79 5.43
C GLN A 13 13.49 3.32 5.06
N LEU A 14 14.40 2.65 4.35
CA LEU A 14 14.28 1.23 4.01
C LEU A 14 14.17 0.35 5.27
N LYS A 15 15.07 0.57 6.24
CA LYS A 15 15.13 -0.15 7.51
C LYS A 15 13.86 -0.01 8.35
N SER A 16 13.19 1.13 8.24
CA SER A 16 11.93 1.38 8.97
C SER A 16 10.73 0.61 8.40
N GLY A 17 10.80 0.07 7.18
CA GLY A 17 9.67 -0.57 6.51
C GLY A 17 8.55 0.40 6.08
N HIS A 18 8.73 1.72 6.23
CA HIS A 18 7.77 2.75 5.79
C HIS A 18 7.85 2.99 4.27
N CYS A 19 7.47 1.97 3.52
CA CYS A 19 7.66 1.90 2.06
C CYS A 19 6.36 2.07 1.26
N ILE A 20 5.27 2.57 1.86
CA ILE A 20 4.02 2.89 1.13
C ILE A 20 4.34 3.81 -0.06
N GLY A 21 3.84 3.48 -1.25
CA GLY A 21 4.08 4.22 -2.48
C GLY A 21 5.44 3.95 -3.13
N CYS A 22 6.36 3.26 -2.45
CA CYS A 22 7.66 2.90 -3.02
C CYS A 22 7.54 1.66 -3.90
N PHE A 23 7.99 1.79 -5.14
CA PHE A 23 7.91 0.72 -6.13
C PHE A 23 8.50 -0.59 -5.61
N TYR A 24 7.80 -1.70 -5.89
CA TYR A 24 8.21 -3.08 -5.59
C TYR A 24 8.22 -3.48 -4.11
N ILE A 25 8.20 -2.52 -3.17
CA ILE A 25 8.42 -2.78 -1.74
C ILE A 25 7.30 -2.35 -0.80
N GLU A 26 6.15 -1.92 -1.33
CA GLU A 26 5.06 -1.39 -0.51
C GLU A 26 4.08 -2.43 0.06
N SER A 27 4.05 -3.67 -0.45
CA SER A 27 3.06 -4.66 0.02
C SER A 27 3.26 -5.02 1.50
N PRO A 28 2.19 -5.39 2.25
CA PRO A 28 2.31 -5.73 3.68
C PRO A 28 3.34 -6.83 3.96
N ALA A 29 3.34 -7.89 3.15
CA ALA A 29 4.27 -9.00 3.29
C ALA A 29 5.73 -8.55 3.06
N MET A 30 5.98 -7.70 2.05
CA MET A 30 7.32 -7.18 1.81
C MET A 30 7.77 -6.24 2.93
N ARG A 31 6.91 -5.30 3.35
CA ARG A 31 7.20 -4.38 4.45
C ARG A 31 7.54 -5.15 5.72
N GLY A 32 6.75 -6.18 6.04
CA GLY A 32 7.03 -7.09 7.15
C GLY A 32 8.39 -7.76 7.01
N LEU A 33 8.73 -8.32 5.85
CA LEU A 33 10.04 -8.93 5.62
C LEU A 33 11.20 -7.93 5.76
N LEU A 34 11.06 -6.71 5.23
CA LEU A 34 12.09 -5.67 5.34
C LEU A 34 12.33 -5.27 6.79
N THR A 35 11.26 -5.14 7.59
CA THR A 35 11.36 -4.88 9.03
C THR A 35 12.03 -6.04 9.76
N LYS A 36 11.66 -7.28 9.45
CA LYS A 36 12.25 -8.49 10.06
C LYS A 36 13.74 -8.62 9.78
N LEU A 37 14.16 -8.23 8.60
CA LEU A 37 15.59 -8.18 8.24
C LEU A 37 16.28 -6.95 8.85
N GLY A 38 15.55 -5.89 9.21
CA GLY A 38 16.17 -4.59 9.42
C GLY A 38 16.99 -4.16 8.20
N CYS A 39 16.45 -4.42 7.00
CA CYS A 39 17.16 -4.30 5.74
C CYS A 39 17.60 -2.85 5.50
N ASP A 40 18.89 -2.64 5.24
CA ASP A 40 19.46 -1.29 5.11
C ASP A 40 20.37 -1.13 3.89
N ASN A 41 20.43 -2.12 3.00
CA ASN A 41 21.29 -2.05 1.84
C ASN A 41 20.72 -2.74 0.59
N TYR A 42 21.35 -2.42 -0.53
CA TYR A 42 20.91 -2.86 -1.84
C TYR A 42 20.96 -4.38 -2.02
N VAL A 43 22.04 -5.04 -1.59
CA VAL A 43 22.22 -6.49 -1.78
C VAL A 43 21.11 -7.26 -1.07
N HIS A 44 20.81 -6.90 0.17
CA HIS A 44 19.77 -7.58 0.93
C HIS A 44 18.36 -7.23 0.48
N LEU A 45 18.13 -6.05 -0.12
CA LEU A 45 16.85 -5.76 -0.77
C LEU A 45 16.61 -6.66 -2.00
N VAL A 46 17.65 -6.90 -2.81
CA VAL A 46 17.57 -7.84 -3.94
C VAL A 46 17.24 -9.25 -3.45
N ALA A 47 17.89 -9.70 -2.37
CA ALA A 47 17.57 -10.99 -1.76
C ALA A 47 16.15 -11.05 -1.17
N ALA A 48 15.74 -10.04 -0.40
CA ALA A 48 14.42 -9.95 0.23
C ALA A 48 13.28 -10.09 -0.79
N SER A 49 13.38 -9.39 -1.91
CA SER A 49 12.37 -9.45 -2.98
C SER A 49 12.28 -10.81 -3.68
N SER A 50 13.34 -11.60 -3.59
CA SER A 50 13.42 -12.94 -4.17
C SER A 50 12.86 -14.00 -3.22
N ILE A 51 13.11 -13.86 -1.90
CA ILE A 51 12.69 -14.84 -0.89
C ILE A 51 11.24 -14.69 -0.41
N ILE A 52 10.59 -13.53 -0.58
CA ILE A 52 9.20 -13.28 -0.12
C ILE A 52 8.12 -14.11 -0.85
N ARG A 53 8.55 -15.01 -1.74
CA ARG A 53 7.67 -15.81 -2.61
C ARG A 53 7.05 -16.99 -1.87
N PRO A 54 5.81 -17.38 -2.21
CA PRO A 54 5.08 -18.43 -1.49
C PRO A 54 5.79 -19.78 -1.35
N GLY A 55 6.68 -20.17 -2.26
CA GLY A 55 7.39 -21.45 -2.14
C GLY A 55 8.64 -21.40 -1.28
N VAL A 56 9.43 -20.32 -1.36
CA VAL A 56 10.62 -20.11 -0.52
C VAL A 56 10.21 -19.91 0.95
N ALA A 57 9.07 -19.25 1.19
CA ALA A 57 8.49 -19.15 2.52
C ALA A 57 8.05 -20.50 3.09
N LYS A 58 7.56 -21.43 2.26
CA LYS A 58 7.10 -22.77 2.67
C LYS A 58 8.24 -23.74 2.97
N SER A 59 9.40 -23.57 2.34
CA SER A 59 10.57 -24.44 2.55
C SER A 59 11.35 -24.10 3.83
N GLY A 60 10.96 -23.06 4.57
CA GLY A 60 11.71 -22.56 5.73
C GLY A 60 12.92 -21.70 5.36
N MET A 61 13.28 -21.63 4.08
CA MET A 61 14.48 -20.90 3.61
C MET A 61 14.41 -19.40 3.89
N MET A 62 13.22 -18.79 3.85
CA MET A 62 13.06 -17.38 4.22
C MET A 62 13.43 -17.15 5.69
N ARG A 63 13.01 -18.04 6.59
CA ARG A 63 13.33 -17.94 8.02
C ARG A 63 14.82 -18.16 8.25
N GLU A 64 15.38 -19.19 7.63
CA GLU A 64 16.82 -19.49 7.68
C GLU A 64 17.67 -18.30 7.22
N TYR A 65 17.27 -17.66 6.12
CA TYR A 65 17.95 -16.45 5.63
C TYR A 65 17.93 -15.32 6.66
N ILE A 66 16.78 -15.06 7.31
CA ILE A 66 16.66 -14.02 8.33
C ILE A 66 17.52 -14.36 9.56
N GLU A 67 17.54 -15.63 10.00
CA GLU A 67 18.36 -16.07 11.14
C GLU A 67 19.85 -15.87 10.86
N ARG A 68 20.33 -16.32 9.70
CA ARG A 68 21.73 -16.15 9.28
C ARG A 68 22.10 -14.69 9.03
N TYR A 69 21.17 -13.88 8.55
CA TYR A 69 21.37 -12.44 8.40
C TYR A 69 21.69 -11.78 9.75
N HIS A 70 20.91 -12.10 10.79
CA HIS A 70 21.09 -11.51 12.13
C HIS A 70 22.27 -12.11 12.88
N LYS A 71 22.61 -13.38 12.58
CA LYS A 71 23.74 -14.10 13.19
C LYS A 71 24.56 -14.79 12.09
N PRO A 72 25.43 -14.06 11.36
CA PRO A 72 26.23 -14.66 10.28
C PRO A 72 27.11 -15.83 10.75
N GLU A 73 27.51 -15.83 12.02
CA GLU A 73 28.34 -16.90 12.62
C GLU A 73 27.53 -18.12 13.11
N SER A 74 26.19 -18.10 13.02
CA SER A 74 25.36 -19.19 13.56
C SER A 74 25.25 -20.41 12.66
N PHE A 75 25.90 -20.41 11.50
CA PHE A 75 25.86 -21.51 10.55
C PHE A 75 27.25 -21.76 9.96
N THR A 76 27.45 -22.98 9.47
CA THR A 76 28.63 -23.34 8.70
C THR A 76 28.21 -23.58 7.26
N TYR A 77 29.03 -23.13 6.31
CA TYR A 77 28.82 -23.47 4.90
C TYR A 77 28.94 -24.98 4.70
N LEU A 78 28.08 -25.52 3.86
CA LEU A 78 28.08 -26.94 3.53
C LEU A 78 29.39 -27.38 2.85
N HIS A 79 30.01 -26.45 2.11
CA HIS A 79 31.27 -26.64 1.39
C HIS A 79 31.89 -25.26 1.07
N PRO A 80 33.23 -25.12 0.91
CA PRO A 80 33.87 -23.85 0.52
C PRO A 80 33.29 -23.21 -0.75
N VAL A 81 32.83 -24.03 -1.70
CA VAL A 81 32.15 -23.55 -2.93
C VAL A 81 30.85 -22.78 -2.62
N PHE A 82 30.13 -23.15 -1.56
CA PHE A 82 28.95 -22.41 -1.13
C PHE A 82 29.33 -21.06 -0.51
N GLU A 83 30.43 -21.01 0.24
CA GLU A 83 30.95 -19.75 0.79
C GLU A 83 31.36 -18.79 -0.34
N GLU A 84 32.13 -19.30 -1.30
CA GLU A 84 32.62 -18.52 -2.44
C GLU A 84 31.49 -17.94 -3.31
N HIS A 85 30.47 -18.74 -3.62
CA HIS A 85 29.44 -18.33 -4.59
C HIS A 85 28.14 -17.83 -3.96
N LEU A 86 27.84 -18.21 -2.72
CA LEU A 86 26.61 -17.86 -1.99
C LEU A 86 26.89 -17.07 -0.70
N GLY A 87 28.09 -16.49 -0.55
CA GLY A 87 28.43 -15.65 0.60
C GLY A 87 27.44 -14.50 0.82
N GLU A 88 27.04 -13.82 -0.27
CA GLU A 88 26.06 -12.72 -0.24
C GLU A 88 24.67 -13.13 0.28
N THR A 89 24.36 -14.43 0.24
CA THR A 89 23.07 -14.98 0.65
C THR A 89 23.20 -15.97 1.82
N PHE A 90 24.32 -15.91 2.55
CA PHE A 90 24.57 -16.75 3.72
C PHE A 90 24.45 -18.25 3.41
N GLY A 91 24.92 -18.67 2.24
CA GLY A 91 24.85 -20.07 1.81
C GLY A 91 23.45 -20.55 1.38
N VAL A 92 22.45 -19.67 1.38
CA VAL A 92 21.09 -19.99 0.95
C VAL A 92 20.99 -19.73 -0.55
N MET A 93 20.57 -20.73 -1.33
CA MET A 93 20.25 -20.51 -2.76
C MET A 93 18.98 -19.66 -2.85
N VAL A 94 19.07 -18.50 -3.49
CA VAL A 94 17.96 -17.53 -3.63
C VAL A 94 17.65 -17.28 -5.11
N TYR A 95 18.67 -17.33 -5.97
CA TYR A 95 18.57 -17.00 -7.37
C TYR A 95 18.64 -18.22 -8.30
N GLN A 96 18.11 -18.07 -9.50
CA GLN A 96 18.30 -19.02 -10.59
C GLN A 96 19.78 -19.27 -10.90
N GLU A 97 20.56 -18.20 -10.85
CA GLU A 97 21.99 -18.17 -11.08
C GLU A 97 22.75 -18.91 -9.96
N ASP A 98 22.23 -18.96 -8.73
CA ASP A 98 22.86 -19.67 -7.60
C ASP A 98 22.88 -21.17 -7.84
N VAL A 99 21.77 -21.74 -8.32
CA VAL A 99 21.72 -23.17 -8.68
C VAL A 99 22.72 -23.49 -9.78
N MET A 100 22.78 -22.64 -10.81
CA MET A 100 23.72 -22.85 -11.92
C MET A 100 25.17 -22.80 -11.42
N LYS A 101 25.52 -21.83 -10.58
CA LYS A 101 26.85 -21.72 -9.96
C LYS A 101 27.18 -22.95 -9.12
N ILE A 102 26.26 -23.40 -8.27
CA ILE A 102 26.52 -24.57 -7.42
C ILE A 102 26.72 -25.83 -8.26
N VAL A 103 25.81 -26.17 -9.19
CA VAL A 103 25.97 -27.42 -9.95
C VAL A 103 27.18 -27.39 -10.90
N HIS A 104 27.59 -26.22 -11.36
CA HIS A 104 28.82 -26.03 -12.13
C HIS A 104 30.08 -26.14 -11.25
N HIS A 105 30.21 -25.29 -10.23
CA HIS A 105 31.44 -25.19 -9.44
C HIS A 105 31.59 -26.34 -8.44
N PHE A 106 30.50 -26.83 -7.85
CA PHE A 106 30.53 -27.98 -6.93
C PHE A 106 30.66 -29.28 -7.73
N ALA A 107 29.71 -29.57 -8.61
CA ALA A 107 29.61 -30.86 -9.29
C ALA A 107 30.21 -30.90 -10.69
N GLY A 108 30.75 -29.81 -11.24
CA GLY A 108 31.44 -29.83 -12.54
C GLY A 108 30.54 -30.08 -13.74
N LEU A 109 29.23 -29.77 -13.65
CA LEU A 109 28.40 -29.71 -14.85
C LEU A 109 28.80 -28.54 -15.73
N ASP A 110 28.67 -28.64 -17.05
CA ASP A 110 28.94 -27.51 -17.94
C ASP A 110 27.87 -26.40 -17.75
N LEU A 111 28.16 -25.17 -18.17
CA LEU A 111 27.24 -24.03 -17.94
C LEU A 111 25.92 -24.19 -18.71
N ASP A 112 25.97 -24.76 -19.91
CA ASP A 112 24.80 -25.09 -20.71
C ASP A 112 23.97 -26.22 -20.07
N GLU A 113 24.61 -27.26 -19.53
CA GLU A 113 23.96 -28.31 -18.76
C GLU A 113 23.31 -27.77 -17.49
N SER A 114 24.01 -26.86 -16.80
CA SER A 114 23.52 -26.16 -15.61
C SER A 114 22.26 -25.34 -15.92
N ASP A 115 22.24 -24.65 -17.07
CA ASP A 115 21.08 -23.92 -17.56
C ASP A 115 19.90 -24.84 -17.90
N VAL A 116 20.17 -25.99 -18.54
CA VAL A 116 19.17 -27.02 -18.81
C VAL A 116 18.57 -27.54 -17.51
N LEU A 117 19.39 -27.88 -16.52
CA LEU A 117 18.94 -28.34 -15.21
C LEU A 117 18.06 -27.28 -14.53
N ARG A 118 18.49 -26.00 -14.53
CA ARG A 118 17.69 -24.88 -14.01
C ARG A 118 16.32 -24.80 -14.69
N ARG A 119 16.24 -24.93 -16.02
CA ARG A 119 14.97 -24.90 -16.77
C ARG A 119 14.06 -26.05 -16.38
N ILE A 120 14.61 -27.26 -16.24
CA ILE A 120 13.86 -28.45 -15.82
C ILE A 120 13.28 -28.25 -14.41
N MET A 121 14.11 -27.78 -13.47
CA MET A 121 13.70 -27.52 -12.08
C MET A 121 12.64 -26.43 -11.98
N THR A 122 12.75 -25.37 -12.79
CA THR A 122 11.77 -24.28 -12.81
C THR A 122 10.44 -24.72 -13.43
N GLY A 123 10.48 -25.53 -14.49
CA GLY A 123 9.31 -26.03 -15.20
C GLY A 123 8.57 -27.20 -14.54
N LYS A 124 9.00 -27.65 -13.35
CA LYS A 124 8.46 -28.82 -12.63
C LYS A 124 8.45 -30.12 -13.45
N LYS A 125 9.36 -30.27 -14.42
CA LYS A 125 9.48 -31.45 -15.30
C LYS A 125 10.52 -32.46 -14.77
N LYS A 126 10.39 -32.85 -13.50
CA LYS A 126 11.37 -33.73 -12.80
C LYS A 126 11.40 -35.19 -13.26
N ASN A 127 10.62 -35.56 -14.28
CA ASN A 127 10.48 -36.94 -14.74
C ASN A 127 10.91 -37.12 -16.21
N SER A 128 11.95 -36.41 -16.65
CA SER A 128 12.49 -36.51 -18.02
C SER A 128 13.79 -37.28 -18.05
N ASP A 129 14.08 -37.97 -19.15
CA ASP A 129 15.37 -38.67 -19.32
C ASP A 129 16.56 -37.71 -19.19
N THR A 130 16.41 -36.49 -19.70
CA THR A 130 17.41 -35.42 -19.54
C THR A 130 17.69 -35.10 -18.07
N PHE A 131 16.65 -35.07 -17.23
CA PHE A 131 16.81 -34.84 -15.80
C PHE A 131 17.62 -35.96 -15.12
N TYR A 132 17.25 -37.21 -15.36
CA TYR A 132 17.94 -38.36 -14.77
C TYR A 132 19.39 -38.49 -15.26
N ASN A 133 19.66 -38.14 -16.52
CA ASN A 133 21.01 -38.12 -17.07
C ASN A 133 21.88 -37.04 -16.38
N LEU A 134 21.35 -35.83 -16.21
CA LEU A 134 22.05 -34.75 -15.50
C LEU A 134 22.25 -35.07 -14.01
N GLN A 135 21.27 -35.70 -13.37
CA GLN A 135 21.37 -36.16 -11.99
C GLN A 135 22.48 -37.20 -11.83
N ARG A 136 22.52 -38.20 -12.72
CA ARG A 136 23.60 -39.20 -12.72
C ARG A 136 24.97 -38.56 -12.92
N LYS A 137 25.10 -37.67 -13.92
CA LYS A 137 26.34 -36.94 -14.20
C LYS A 137 26.79 -36.13 -12.98
N PHE A 138 25.86 -35.46 -12.28
CA PHE A 138 26.13 -34.75 -11.05
C PHE A 138 26.80 -35.66 -10.01
N PHE A 139 26.19 -36.81 -9.69
CA PHE A 139 26.74 -37.72 -8.67
C PHE A 139 28.05 -38.38 -9.11
N GLU A 140 28.17 -38.77 -10.39
CA GLU A 140 29.41 -39.32 -10.95
C GLU A 140 30.56 -38.31 -10.82
N ASN A 141 30.34 -37.05 -11.19
CA ASN A 141 31.35 -36.01 -11.05
C ASN A 141 31.72 -35.73 -9.60
N CYS A 142 30.75 -35.70 -8.68
CA CYS A 142 31.03 -35.53 -7.25
C CYS A 142 31.91 -36.65 -6.70
N ARG A 143 31.67 -37.91 -7.11
CA ARG A 143 32.54 -39.04 -6.75
C ARG A 143 33.94 -38.90 -7.34
N HIS A 144 34.05 -38.47 -8.60
CA HIS A 144 35.36 -38.19 -9.21
C HIS A 144 36.14 -37.07 -8.52
N ARG A 145 35.44 -36.11 -7.91
CA ARG A 145 36.01 -35.03 -7.09
C ARG A 145 36.32 -35.46 -5.64
N GLY A 146 36.02 -36.71 -5.27
CA GLY A 146 36.30 -37.26 -3.95
C GLY A 146 35.37 -36.77 -2.85
N TYR A 147 34.19 -36.24 -3.18
CA TYR A 147 33.24 -35.80 -2.17
C TYR A 147 32.53 -36.99 -1.51
N PRO A 148 32.27 -36.91 -0.18
CA PRO A 148 31.40 -37.84 0.50
C PRO A 148 30.00 -37.92 -0.14
N GLU A 149 29.39 -39.11 -0.12
CA GLU A 149 28.09 -39.34 -0.75
C GLU A 149 26.98 -38.55 -0.04
N ASP A 150 27.02 -38.48 1.29
CA ASP A 150 26.11 -37.69 2.14
C ASP A 150 26.15 -36.20 1.81
N LEU A 151 27.34 -35.64 1.61
CA LEU A 151 27.52 -34.25 1.17
C LEU A 151 26.87 -34.03 -0.20
N SER A 152 27.15 -34.92 -1.16
CA SER A 152 26.64 -34.83 -2.54
C SER A 152 25.12 -34.96 -2.57
N MET A 153 24.55 -35.86 -1.77
CA MET A 153 23.12 -36.04 -1.60
C MET A 153 22.45 -34.80 -0.98
N GLU A 154 23.07 -34.18 0.02
CA GLU A 154 22.52 -32.97 0.64
C GLU A 154 22.54 -31.78 -0.32
N VAL A 155 23.63 -31.58 -1.08
CA VAL A 155 23.67 -30.55 -2.13
C VAL A 155 22.58 -30.79 -3.18
N TRP A 156 22.44 -32.02 -3.65
CA TRP A 156 21.39 -32.37 -4.61
C TRP A 156 19.99 -32.12 -4.04
N ARG A 157 19.73 -32.49 -2.78
CA ARG A 157 18.46 -32.25 -2.10
C ARG A 157 18.12 -30.76 -2.09
N GLN A 158 19.08 -29.89 -1.79
CA GLN A 158 18.87 -28.44 -1.82
C GLN A 158 18.57 -27.93 -3.24
N VAL A 159 19.35 -28.37 -4.24
CA VAL A 159 19.14 -28.01 -5.66
C VAL A 159 17.76 -28.45 -6.14
N GLU A 160 17.32 -29.65 -5.77
CA GLU A 160 16.01 -30.18 -6.13
C GLU A 160 14.86 -29.48 -5.40
N SER A 161 15.06 -29.09 -4.14
CA SER A 161 14.08 -28.35 -3.35
C SER A 161 13.81 -26.94 -3.90
N PHE A 162 14.77 -26.39 -4.65
CA PHE A 162 14.68 -25.08 -5.27
C PHE A 162 13.73 -25.03 -6.50
N SER A 163 13.12 -26.16 -6.88
CA SER A 163 12.21 -26.26 -8.01
C SER A 163 10.97 -25.36 -7.89
N GLY A 164 10.72 -24.55 -8.92
CA GLY A 164 9.48 -23.78 -9.10
C GLY A 164 9.41 -22.40 -8.40
N TYR A 165 10.46 -21.96 -7.69
CA TYR A 165 10.41 -20.72 -6.91
C TYR A 165 11.66 -19.82 -7.04
N SER A 166 12.58 -20.21 -7.92
CA SER A 166 13.80 -19.47 -8.26
C SER A 166 13.49 -18.13 -8.94
N PHE A 167 14.26 -17.10 -8.63
CA PHE A 167 14.12 -15.78 -9.27
C PHE A 167 15.41 -15.36 -9.97
N CYS A 168 15.28 -14.62 -11.08
CA CYS A 168 16.44 -14.10 -11.80
C CYS A 168 17.03 -12.92 -11.03
N LYS A 169 18.31 -13.02 -10.65
CA LYS A 169 19.02 -11.99 -9.88
C LYS A 169 19.05 -10.66 -10.62
N ALA A 170 19.33 -10.68 -11.93
CA ALA A 170 19.43 -9.46 -12.73
C ALA A 170 18.11 -8.68 -12.76
N HIS A 171 16.98 -9.38 -12.88
CA HIS A 171 15.67 -8.76 -12.87
C HIS A 171 15.35 -8.14 -11.49
N SER A 172 15.55 -8.89 -10.40
CA SER A 172 15.42 -8.38 -9.03
C SER A 172 16.31 -7.14 -8.77
N ALA A 173 17.56 -7.21 -9.21
CA ALA A 173 18.54 -6.15 -9.08
C ALA A 173 18.10 -4.86 -9.78
N SER A 174 17.55 -4.97 -10.99
CA SER A 174 17.02 -3.81 -11.72
C SER A 174 15.84 -3.14 -11.01
N PHE A 175 14.92 -3.93 -10.44
CA PHE A 175 13.74 -3.39 -9.75
C PHE A 175 14.12 -2.76 -8.40
N ALA A 176 15.10 -3.34 -7.70
CA ALA A 176 15.61 -2.78 -6.47
C ALA A 176 16.26 -1.39 -6.68
N VAL A 177 16.79 -1.08 -7.87
CA VAL A 177 17.28 0.27 -8.18
C VAL A 177 16.14 1.29 -8.16
N GLU A 178 15.01 0.96 -8.80
CA GLU A 178 13.81 1.80 -8.81
C GLU A 178 13.18 1.95 -7.42
N SER A 179 13.27 0.92 -6.57
CA SER A 179 12.89 1.01 -5.16
C SER A 179 13.75 2.04 -4.41
N PHE A 180 15.06 2.07 -4.62
CA PHE A 180 15.95 3.07 -4.01
C PHE A 180 15.69 4.49 -4.54
N GLN A 181 15.36 4.64 -5.82
CA GLN A 181 14.94 5.93 -6.37
C GLN A 181 13.62 6.41 -5.75
N SER A 182 12.65 5.51 -5.59
CA SER A 182 11.39 5.81 -4.89
C SER A 182 11.63 6.22 -3.44
N LEU A 183 12.47 5.47 -2.72
CA LEU A 183 12.84 5.78 -1.34
C LEU A 183 13.56 7.13 -1.23
N TYR A 184 14.43 7.47 -2.18
CA TYR A 184 15.09 8.77 -2.22
C TYR A 184 14.08 9.91 -2.34
N LEU A 185 13.18 9.82 -3.32
CA LEU A 185 12.13 10.82 -3.50
C LEU A 185 11.24 10.93 -2.26
N LYS A 186 10.84 9.79 -1.68
CA LYS A 186 10.06 9.77 -0.44
C LYS A 186 10.82 10.35 0.75
N THR A 187 12.13 10.15 0.83
CA THR A 187 12.95 10.63 1.96
C THR A 187 13.11 12.14 1.95
N TYR A 188 13.32 12.73 0.77
CA TYR A 188 13.67 14.14 0.62
C TYR A 188 12.52 15.04 0.16
N PHE A 189 11.55 14.48 -0.55
CA PHE A 189 10.38 15.17 -1.08
C PHE A 189 9.10 14.35 -0.82
N PRO A 190 8.82 13.97 0.44
CA PRO A 190 7.78 13.01 0.77
C PRO A 190 6.39 13.43 0.27
N MET A 191 6.03 14.70 0.43
CA MET A 191 4.69 15.17 0.07
C MET A 191 4.51 15.22 -1.45
N GLU A 192 5.49 15.74 -2.18
CA GLU A 192 5.52 15.80 -3.64
C GLU A 192 5.56 14.40 -4.25
N PHE A 193 6.37 13.50 -3.66
CA PHE A 193 6.40 12.10 -4.04
C PHE A 193 5.03 11.44 -3.88
N MET A 194 4.36 11.65 -2.74
CA MET A 194 3.03 11.07 -2.52
C MET A 194 1.98 11.65 -3.47
N VAL A 195 2.06 12.93 -3.86
CA VAL A 195 1.21 13.47 -4.95
C VAL A 195 1.47 12.75 -6.27
N GLY A 196 2.73 12.47 -6.59
CA GLY A 196 3.11 11.65 -7.75
C GLY A 196 2.50 10.25 -7.69
N VAL A 197 2.57 9.58 -6.53
CA VAL A 197 1.97 8.25 -6.30
C VAL A 197 0.45 8.29 -6.45
N ILE A 198 -0.22 9.28 -5.87
CA ILE A 198 -1.69 9.47 -5.98
C ILE A 198 -2.11 9.64 -7.44
N ASN A 199 -1.35 10.42 -8.22
CA ASN A 199 -1.64 10.70 -9.63
C ASN A 199 -1.19 9.59 -10.58
N ASN A 200 -0.51 8.56 -10.09
CA ASN A 200 -0.10 7.41 -10.89
C ASN A 200 -1.28 6.43 -11.11
N PHE A 201 -2.32 6.48 -10.25
CA PHE A 201 -3.50 5.60 -10.29
C PHE A 201 -3.21 4.10 -10.27
N GLY A 202 -1.97 3.72 -9.97
CA GLY A 202 -1.52 2.35 -9.77
C GLY A 202 -1.07 2.11 -8.34
N GLY A 203 -0.35 1.01 -8.14
CA GLY A 203 0.15 0.60 -6.83
C GLY A 203 -0.71 -0.46 -6.15
N PHE A 204 -0.29 -0.84 -4.95
CA PHE A 204 -0.89 -1.92 -4.17
C PHE A 204 -2.16 -1.49 -3.42
N TYR A 205 -2.22 -0.23 -2.99
CA TYR A 205 -3.28 0.27 -2.12
C TYR A 205 -4.28 1.15 -2.88
N ARG A 206 -5.46 1.34 -2.30
CA ARG A 206 -6.42 2.34 -2.78
C ARG A 206 -5.86 3.74 -2.55
N THR A 207 -6.26 4.70 -3.39
CA THR A 207 -5.88 6.11 -3.32
C THR A 207 -5.96 6.70 -1.91
N GLU A 208 -7.01 6.35 -1.17
CA GLU A 208 -7.21 6.71 0.24
C GLU A 208 -5.96 6.52 1.11
N TYR A 209 -5.26 5.39 0.99
CA TYR A 209 -4.09 5.10 1.83
C TYR A 209 -2.84 5.85 1.36
N TYR A 210 -2.78 6.25 0.10
CA TYR A 210 -1.75 7.17 -0.39
C TYR A 210 -2.03 8.61 0.07
N VAL A 211 -3.29 9.01 0.14
CA VAL A 211 -3.71 10.29 0.76
C VAL A 211 -3.39 10.28 2.26
N HIS A 212 -3.66 9.17 2.95
CA HIS A 212 -3.28 8.97 4.34
C HIS A 212 -1.77 9.07 4.54
N GLU A 213 -0.98 8.39 3.72
CA GLU A 213 0.48 8.45 3.80
C GLU A 213 1.01 9.88 3.56
N ALA A 214 0.41 10.64 2.64
CA ALA A 214 0.75 12.05 2.45
C ALA A 214 0.46 12.89 3.72
N ARG A 215 -0.65 12.61 4.41
CA ARG A 215 -0.98 13.22 5.71
C ARG A 215 0.07 12.86 6.77
N MET A 216 0.49 11.59 6.83
CA MET A 216 1.55 11.13 7.75
C MET A 216 2.91 11.75 7.43
N CYS A 217 3.15 12.15 6.18
CA CYS A 217 4.32 12.93 5.77
C CYS A 217 4.23 14.42 6.14
N GLY A 218 3.15 14.86 6.78
CA GLY A 218 2.94 16.22 7.27
C GLY A 218 2.23 17.14 6.27
N ALA A 219 1.61 16.61 5.21
CA ALA A 219 0.77 17.38 4.32
C ALA A 219 -0.59 17.69 4.95
N ARG A 220 -1.10 18.91 4.71
CA ARG A 220 -2.50 19.26 4.95
C ARG A 220 -3.31 18.82 3.74
N ILE A 221 -4.22 17.87 3.93
CA ILE A 221 -5.08 17.37 2.86
C ILE A 221 -6.35 18.22 2.79
N GLU A 222 -6.70 18.66 1.60
CA GLU A 222 -7.87 19.46 1.30
C GLU A 222 -8.72 18.79 0.22
N ALA A 223 -10.05 18.80 0.41
CA ALA A 223 -11.00 18.37 -0.60
C ALA A 223 -10.84 19.18 -1.90
N PRO A 224 -11.33 18.66 -3.04
CA PRO A 224 -11.38 19.43 -4.27
C PRO A 224 -11.94 20.86 -4.07
N CYS A 225 -11.33 21.85 -4.73
CA CYS A 225 -11.69 23.26 -4.61
C CYS A 225 -11.65 23.92 -5.98
N VAL A 226 -12.71 24.64 -6.37
CA VAL A 226 -12.79 25.32 -7.67
C VAL A 226 -11.63 26.32 -7.88
N ASN A 227 -11.15 26.95 -6.81
CA ASN A 227 -10.09 27.94 -6.88
C ASN A 227 -8.66 27.38 -6.79
N HIS A 228 -8.45 26.18 -6.26
CA HIS A 228 -7.11 25.66 -5.99
C HIS A 228 -6.81 24.31 -6.68
N SER A 229 -7.81 23.44 -6.81
CA SER A 229 -7.62 22.11 -7.40
C SER A 229 -7.32 22.18 -8.90
N ARG A 230 -6.60 21.16 -9.36
CA ARG A 230 -6.40 20.84 -10.78
C ARG A 230 -7.19 19.58 -11.11
N TYR A 231 -7.08 19.10 -12.34
CA TYR A 231 -7.69 17.82 -12.71
C TYR A 231 -7.05 16.70 -11.89
N LEU A 232 -5.71 16.66 -11.88
CA LEU A 232 -4.91 15.80 -11.01
C LEU A 232 -4.69 16.46 -9.64
N THR A 233 -4.28 15.65 -8.66
CA THR A 233 -3.94 16.13 -7.31
C THR A 233 -2.73 17.05 -7.38
N HIS A 234 -2.76 18.14 -6.63
CA HIS A 234 -1.73 19.17 -6.69
C HIS A 234 -1.35 19.68 -5.30
N ILE A 235 -0.11 20.15 -5.15
CA ILE A 235 0.45 20.62 -3.87
C ILE A 235 0.89 22.09 -3.97
N TYR A 236 0.50 22.88 -2.98
CA TYR A 236 1.00 24.24 -2.74
C TYR A 236 1.65 24.31 -1.36
N GLY A 237 2.97 24.42 -1.32
CA GLY A 237 3.71 24.36 -0.06
C GLY A 237 3.47 23.04 0.66
N ARG A 238 2.69 23.07 1.75
CA ARG A 238 2.32 21.86 2.53
C ARG A 238 0.89 21.40 2.30
N THR A 239 0.11 22.12 1.51
CA THR A 239 -1.32 21.85 1.30
C THR A 239 -1.51 21.08 0.01
N ILE A 240 -2.05 19.87 0.10
CA ILE A 240 -2.42 19.04 -1.05
C ILE A 240 -3.91 19.19 -1.28
N TYR A 241 -4.27 19.72 -2.44
CA TYR A 241 -5.64 19.74 -2.91
C TYR A 241 -5.88 18.51 -3.78
N LEU A 242 -6.85 17.70 -3.39
CA LEU A 242 -7.27 16.56 -4.20
C LEU A 242 -7.77 17.05 -5.56
N GLY A 243 -7.40 16.30 -6.60
CA GLY A 243 -7.79 16.60 -7.98
C GLY A 243 -9.25 16.24 -8.24
N PHE A 244 -9.87 16.93 -9.19
CA PHE A 244 -11.23 16.62 -9.65
C PHE A 244 -11.38 15.19 -10.20
N VAL A 245 -10.29 14.57 -10.66
CA VAL A 245 -10.24 13.18 -11.12
C VAL A 245 -10.72 12.16 -10.07
N HIS A 246 -10.66 12.50 -8.78
CA HIS A 246 -11.09 11.61 -7.70
C HIS A 246 -12.59 11.73 -7.37
N MET A 247 -13.30 12.69 -7.96
CA MET A 247 -14.72 12.91 -7.68
C MET A 247 -15.60 12.00 -8.53
N ALA A 248 -16.31 11.08 -7.87
CA ALA A 248 -17.33 10.26 -8.51
C ALA A 248 -18.44 11.16 -9.10
N ASN A 249 -18.90 10.79 -10.30
CA ASN A 249 -19.99 11.46 -11.03
C ASN A 249 -19.72 12.91 -11.48
N LEU A 250 -18.54 13.49 -11.20
CA LEU A 250 -18.13 14.75 -11.80
C LEU A 250 -17.63 14.52 -13.22
N GLU A 251 -18.18 15.25 -14.18
CA GLU A 251 -17.76 15.14 -15.57
C GLU A 251 -16.36 15.73 -15.79
N GLN A 252 -15.50 14.96 -16.47
CA GLN A 252 -14.15 15.42 -16.82
C GLN A 252 -14.15 16.73 -17.62
N LYS A 253 -15.13 16.92 -18.52
CA LYS A 253 -15.28 18.14 -19.31
C LYS A 253 -15.50 19.36 -18.41
N ILE A 254 -16.38 19.24 -17.42
CA ILE A 254 -16.65 20.29 -16.42
C ILE A 254 -15.39 20.58 -15.61
N ALA A 255 -14.70 19.55 -15.12
CA ALA A 255 -13.45 19.73 -14.38
C ALA A 255 -12.39 20.53 -15.16
N HIS A 256 -12.20 20.21 -16.45
CA HIS A 256 -11.27 20.95 -17.31
C HIS A 256 -11.76 22.38 -17.60
N ALA A 257 -13.06 22.57 -17.84
CA ALA A 257 -13.66 23.88 -18.07
C ALA A 257 -13.47 24.81 -16.86
N ILE A 258 -13.68 24.32 -15.63
CA ILE A 258 -13.44 25.08 -14.39
C ILE A 258 -12.01 25.60 -14.33
N ILE A 259 -11.04 24.75 -14.69
CA ILE A 259 -9.63 25.10 -14.64
C ILE A 259 -9.29 26.14 -15.70
N ALA A 260 -9.72 25.93 -16.95
CA ALA A 260 -9.47 26.85 -18.05
C ALA A 260 -10.09 28.23 -17.77
N GLU A 261 -11.34 28.26 -17.32
CA GLU A 261 -12.05 29.49 -16.99
C GLU A 261 -11.36 30.27 -15.88
N ARG A 262 -10.89 29.57 -14.83
CA ARG A 262 -10.10 30.17 -13.75
C ARG A 262 -8.75 30.72 -14.23
N GLU A 263 -8.07 30.04 -15.15
CA GLU A 263 -6.79 30.48 -15.68
C GLU A 263 -6.91 31.72 -16.55
N HIS A 264 -7.99 31.83 -17.33
CA HIS A 264 -8.24 32.97 -18.21
C HIS A 264 -8.77 34.21 -17.48
N HIS A 265 -9.68 34.04 -16.52
CA HIS A 265 -10.39 35.16 -15.89
C HIS A 265 -10.15 35.28 -14.38
N GLY A 266 -9.25 34.47 -13.81
CA GLY A 266 -8.89 34.50 -12.40
C GLY A 266 -9.82 33.69 -11.50
N ALA A 267 -9.55 33.75 -10.18
CA ALA A 267 -10.27 33.01 -9.16
C ALA A 267 -11.76 33.41 -9.10
N PHE A 268 -12.62 32.45 -8.80
CA PHE A 268 -14.04 32.67 -8.55
C PHE A 268 -14.24 33.39 -7.22
N ARG A 269 -15.12 34.40 -7.20
CA ARG A 269 -15.38 35.22 -6.00
C ARG A 269 -16.43 34.60 -5.08
N ASP A 270 -17.46 34.02 -5.68
CA ASP A 270 -18.59 33.39 -4.98
C ASP A 270 -19.29 32.37 -5.91
N LEU A 271 -20.40 31.78 -5.44
CA LEU A 271 -21.18 30.81 -6.21
C LEU A 271 -21.83 31.44 -7.45
N LYS A 272 -22.29 32.69 -7.36
CA LYS A 272 -22.94 33.39 -8.47
C LYS A 272 -21.93 33.68 -9.58
N ASP A 273 -20.76 34.22 -9.23
CA ASP A 273 -19.64 34.45 -10.16
C ASP A 273 -19.24 33.16 -10.88
N PHE A 274 -19.23 32.02 -10.17
CA PHE A 274 -18.96 30.72 -10.78
C PHE A 274 -20.02 30.33 -11.82
N VAL A 275 -21.31 30.40 -11.48
CA VAL A 275 -22.38 29.97 -12.39
C VAL A 275 -22.62 30.96 -13.54
N ASP A 276 -22.31 32.24 -13.35
CA ASP A 276 -22.35 33.25 -14.42
C ASP A 276 -21.25 33.00 -15.47
N ARG A 277 -20.10 32.44 -15.05
CA ARG A 277 -18.95 32.14 -15.92
C ARG A 277 -18.97 30.73 -16.52
N MET A 278 -19.67 29.80 -15.88
CA MET A 278 -19.64 28.37 -16.21
C MET A 278 -21.00 27.86 -16.68
N GLU A 279 -21.02 27.18 -17.83
CA GLU A 279 -22.15 26.33 -18.19
C GLU A 279 -22.06 24.99 -17.43
N ILE A 280 -22.91 24.82 -16.43
CA ILE A 280 -22.91 23.64 -15.56
C ILE A 280 -24.35 23.19 -15.28
N SER A 281 -24.58 21.88 -15.18
CA SER A 281 -25.88 21.32 -14.81
C SER A 281 -26.12 21.44 -13.30
N ARG A 282 -27.39 21.33 -12.89
CA ARG A 282 -27.76 21.39 -11.46
C ARG A 282 -27.12 20.27 -10.66
N GLU A 283 -27.01 19.08 -11.25
CA GLU A 283 -26.44 17.88 -10.66
C GLU A 283 -24.91 18.03 -10.50
N GLN A 284 -24.22 18.55 -11.52
CA GLN A 284 -22.77 18.78 -11.46
C GLN A 284 -22.43 19.86 -10.42
N LEU A 285 -23.23 20.93 -10.34
CA LEU A 285 -23.04 21.96 -9.30
C LEU A 285 -23.30 21.40 -7.90
N GLU A 286 -24.29 20.53 -7.76
CA GLU A 286 -24.60 19.85 -6.49
C GLU A 286 -23.41 19.03 -5.98
N ILE A 287 -22.76 18.25 -6.84
CA ILE A 287 -21.58 17.47 -6.48
C ILE A 287 -20.46 18.38 -5.97
N LEU A 288 -20.22 19.53 -6.63
CA LEU A 288 -19.21 20.51 -6.22
C LEU A 288 -19.54 21.17 -4.87
N ILE A 289 -20.81 21.48 -4.61
CA ILE A 289 -21.23 22.03 -3.33
C ILE A 289 -21.06 20.99 -2.21
N ARG A 290 -21.53 19.75 -2.43
CA ARG A 290 -21.48 18.66 -1.45
C ARG A 290 -20.05 18.28 -1.05
N ILE A 291 -19.10 18.30 -1.99
CA ILE A 291 -17.69 18.05 -1.66
C ILE A 291 -17.01 19.24 -0.96
N GLY A 292 -17.71 20.37 -0.78
CA GLY A 292 -17.15 21.58 -0.16
C GLY A 292 -16.23 22.36 -1.09
N ALA A 293 -16.40 22.28 -2.42
CA ALA A 293 -15.53 22.97 -3.37
C ALA A 293 -15.62 24.51 -3.29
N PHE A 294 -16.72 25.01 -2.72
CA PHE A 294 -17.01 26.43 -2.51
C PHE A 294 -16.74 26.94 -1.08
N ARG A 295 -16.09 26.14 -0.21
CA ARG A 295 -15.81 26.52 1.19
C ARG A 295 -15.10 27.87 1.39
N PHE A 296 -14.44 28.40 0.34
CA PHE A 296 -13.80 29.71 0.35
C PHE A 296 -14.78 30.88 0.48
N THR A 297 -16.08 30.67 0.21
CA THR A 297 -17.12 31.71 0.37
C THR A 297 -17.49 31.95 1.83
N GLY A 298 -17.13 31.04 2.75
CA GLY A 298 -17.54 31.07 4.15
C GLY A 298 -18.99 30.65 4.39
N LEU A 299 -19.75 30.33 3.34
CA LEU A 299 -21.10 29.80 3.42
C LEU A 299 -21.08 28.30 3.69
N ASN A 300 -22.04 27.82 4.47
CA ASN A 300 -22.21 26.39 4.70
C ASN A 300 -22.89 25.70 3.51
N LYS A 301 -22.87 24.36 3.49
CA LYS A 301 -23.39 23.59 2.34
C LYS A 301 -24.87 23.86 2.08
N TYR A 302 -25.67 24.04 3.13
CA TYR A 302 -27.12 24.23 3.02
C TYR A 302 -27.47 25.60 2.42
N GLN A 303 -26.74 26.64 2.82
CA GLN A 303 -26.83 27.97 2.23
C GLN A 303 -26.50 27.92 0.74
N LEU A 304 -25.39 27.26 0.37
CA LEU A 304 -24.99 27.10 -1.04
C LEU A 304 -26.01 26.27 -1.84
N MET A 305 -26.59 25.21 -1.25
CA MET A 305 -27.64 24.42 -1.88
C MET A 305 -28.93 25.21 -2.11
N TRP A 306 -29.24 26.14 -1.21
CA TRP A 306 -30.35 27.09 -1.40
C TRP A 306 -30.05 28.08 -2.51
N GLU A 307 -28.87 28.70 -2.50
CA GLU A 307 -28.44 29.63 -3.55
C GLU A 307 -28.42 28.96 -4.93
N LYS A 308 -28.00 27.70 -5.03
CA LYS A 308 -28.12 26.90 -6.26
C LYS A 308 -29.54 26.95 -6.83
N ASN A 309 -30.58 26.82 -6.01
CA ASN A 309 -31.97 26.86 -6.49
C ASN A 309 -32.36 28.24 -7.02
N ALA A 310 -31.83 29.31 -6.42
CA ALA A 310 -32.06 30.67 -6.91
C ALA A 310 -31.40 30.89 -8.27
N VAL A 311 -30.16 30.44 -8.46
CA VAL A 311 -29.42 30.65 -9.73
C VAL A 311 -30.03 29.88 -10.91
N TYR A 312 -30.63 28.71 -10.67
CA TYR A 312 -31.34 27.94 -11.70
C TYR A 312 -32.84 28.25 -11.78
N ASN A 313 -33.35 29.24 -11.03
CA ASN A 313 -34.76 29.61 -11.10
C ASN A 313 -35.09 30.25 -12.46
N PRO A 314 -35.98 29.65 -13.28
CA PRO A 314 -36.32 30.16 -14.61
C PRO A 314 -36.88 31.59 -14.59
N ALA A 315 -37.50 32.00 -13.48
CA ALA A 315 -38.03 33.36 -13.29
C ALA A 315 -36.94 34.46 -13.31
N ILE A 316 -35.68 34.09 -13.05
CA ILE A 316 -34.53 35.01 -13.05
C ILE A 316 -33.78 34.95 -14.39
N LYS A 317 -33.77 33.80 -15.09
CA LYS A 317 -33.08 33.63 -16.38
C LYS A 317 -33.85 34.12 -17.61
N HIS A 318 -35.17 34.29 -17.51
CA HIS A 318 -35.99 34.84 -18.60
C HIS A 318 -36.64 36.15 -18.16
N ILE A 319 -35.97 37.26 -18.44
CA ILE A 319 -36.54 38.53 -18.91
C ILE A 319 -35.34 39.44 -19.30
N PRO A 320 -34.97 39.55 -20.59
CA PRO A 320 -34.21 40.70 -21.09
C PRO A 320 -35.23 41.81 -21.37
N VAL A 321 -35.94 42.27 -20.34
CA VAL A 321 -36.65 43.55 -20.41
C VAL A 321 -35.71 44.51 -19.73
N ALA A 322 -35.34 45.59 -20.44
CA ALA A 322 -34.75 46.75 -19.79
C ALA A 322 -35.75 47.23 -18.72
N THR A 323 -35.53 46.85 -17.47
CA THR A 323 -36.37 47.29 -16.37
C THR A 323 -36.05 48.75 -16.12
N LEU A 324 -37.09 49.61 -16.12
CA LEU A 324 -36.95 51.04 -15.86
C LEU A 324 -36.50 51.35 -14.41
N PHE A 325 -36.50 50.31 -13.55
CA PHE A 325 -36.15 50.34 -12.14
C PHE A 325 -35.29 49.11 -11.82
N GLU A 326 -34.30 49.28 -10.94
CA GLU A 326 -33.59 48.15 -10.34
C GLU A 326 -34.58 47.37 -9.48
N THR A 327 -34.78 46.08 -9.79
CA THR A 327 -35.53 45.18 -8.92
C THR A 327 -34.62 44.85 -7.74
N ASP A 328 -34.97 45.34 -6.56
CA ASP A 328 -34.31 44.93 -5.31
C ASP A 328 -34.38 43.41 -5.20
N ALA A 329 -33.21 42.77 -5.08
CA ALA A 329 -33.14 41.35 -4.80
C ALA A 329 -33.77 41.13 -3.41
N GLU A 330 -34.86 40.37 -3.32
CA GLU A 330 -35.43 39.98 -2.04
C GLU A 330 -34.36 39.22 -1.24
N HIS A 331 -33.78 39.88 -0.24
CA HIS A 331 -32.85 39.27 0.70
C HIS A 331 -33.63 38.40 1.67
N PHE A 332 -33.79 37.12 1.32
CA PHE A 332 -34.34 36.13 2.24
C PHE A 332 -33.32 35.84 3.35
N THR A 333 -33.67 36.15 4.60
CA THR A 333 -32.95 35.65 5.77
C THR A 333 -33.30 34.18 5.96
N LEU A 334 -32.39 33.29 5.53
CA LEU A 334 -32.49 31.87 5.80
C LEU A 334 -32.43 31.60 7.32
N PRO A 335 -33.18 30.63 7.85
CA PRO A 335 -32.89 30.10 9.17
C PRO A 335 -31.45 29.57 9.21
N VAL A 336 -30.84 29.57 10.40
CA VAL A 336 -29.52 28.94 10.56
C VAL A 336 -29.69 27.44 10.30
N LEU A 337 -29.19 27.01 9.15
CA LEU A 337 -29.12 25.60 8.78
C LEU A 337 -27.79 25.09 9.29
N ASP A 338 -27.77 24.55 10.50
CA ASP A 338 -26.56 24.00 11.10
C ASP A 338 -26.14 22.72 10.38
N GLU A 339 -24.85 22.66 10.02
CA GLU A 339 -24.25 21.45 9.46
C GLU A 339 -23.92 20.48 10.58
N GLY A 340 -24.45 19.26 10.51
CA GLY A 340 -24.07 18.19 11.42
C GLY A 340 -22.56 17.96 11.37
N ARG A 341 -21.95 17.71 12.53
CA ARG A 341 -20.48 17.62 12.71
C ARG A 341 -19.77 16.70 11.69
N HIS A 342 -20.46 15.67 11.21
CA HIS A 342 -19.90 14.62 10.36
C HIS A 342 -20.56 14.52 8.98
N GLU A 343 -21.52 15.39 8.64
CA GLU A 343 -22.20 15.33 7.34
C GLU A 343 -21.22 15.44 6.17
N GLN A 344 -20.24 16.34 6.28
CA GLN A 344 -19.19 16.49 5.26
C GLN A 344 -18.42 15.19 5.01
N ALA A 345 -18.16 14.40 6.05
CA ALA A 345 -17.47 13.13 5.91
C ALA A 345 -18.30 12.09 5.14
N PHE A 346 -19.63 12.11 5.28
CA PHE A 346 -20.51 11.23 4.52
C PHE A 346 -20.61 11.64 3.04
N ASP A 347 -20.63 12.95 2.74
CA ASP A 347 -20.49 13.45 1.37
C ASP A 347 -19.16 13.04 0.74
N GLU A 348 -18.05 13.16 1.50
CA GLU A 348 -16.72 12.71 1.06
C GLU A 348 -16.68 11.19 0.81
N ILE A 349 -17.30 10.38 1.66
CA ILE A 349 -17.39 8.93 1.45
C ILE A 349 -18.16 8.60 0.15
N GLU A 350 -19.23 9.32 -0.15
CA GLU A 350 -20.01 9.08 -1.37
C GLU A 350 -19.29 9.56 -2.64
N ILE A 351 -18.63 10.72 -2.56
CA ILE A 351 -18.03 11.40 -3.72
C ILE A 351 -16.58 10.94 -3.96
N LEU A 352 -15.77 10.80 -2.91
CA LEU A 352 -14.36 10.38 -3.01
C LEU A 352 -14.17 8.88 -2.71
N GLY A 353 -15.14 8.23 -2.06
CA GLY A 353 -15.03 6.85 -1.62
C GLY A 353 -14.32 6.65 -0.28
N PHE A 354 -13.99 7.73 0.44
CA PHE A 354 -13.35 7.76 1.77
C PHE A 354 -13.49 9.14 2.44
N PRO A 355 -13.48 9.22 3.79
CA PRO A 355 -13.55 10.49 4.50
C PRO A 355 -12.16 11.17 4.58
N LEU A 356 -12.14 12.50 4.70
CA LEU A 356 -10.92 13.27 4.92
C LEU A 356 -10.60 13.48 6.41
N CYS A 357 -11.58 13.30 7.29
CA CYS A 357 -11.39 13.18 8.74
C CYS A 357 -10.89 11.78 9.14
N SER A 358 -10.68 11.57 10.43
CA SER A 358 -10.35 10.24 10.96
C SER A 358 -11.60 9.33 10.84
N PRO A 359 -11.53 8.14 10.22
CA PRO A 359 -12.65 7.20 10.19
C PRO A 359 -13.12 6.76 11.57
N PHE A 360 -12.26 6.86 12.59
CA PHE A 360 -12.59 6.56 13.98
C PHE A 360 -13.55 7.60 14.59
N ASP A 361 -13.54 8.84 14.09
CA ASP A 361 -14.48 9.89 14.52
C ASP A 361 -15.92 9.61 14.04
N LEU A 362 -16.09 8.71 13.08
CA LEU A 362 -17.39 8.34 12.52
C LEU A 362 -18.01 7.12 13.21
N VAL A 363 -17.33 6.49 14.16
CA VAL A 363 -17.83 5.28 14.84
C VAL A 363 -18.93 5.63 15.84
N ASP A 364 -20.04 4.89 15.81
CA ASP A 364 -21.14 5.07 16.75
C ASP A 364 -20.84 4.41 18.10
N GLY A 365 -20.49 5.22 19.08
CA GLY A 365 -20.27 4.79 20.46
C GLY A 365 -18.82 4.86 20.93
N ALA A 366 -18.64 4.73 22.25
CA ALA A 366 -17.34 4.86 22.90
C ALA A 366 -16.60 3.52 22.98
N TYR A 367 -16.01 3.08 21.87
CA TYR A 367 -15.11 1.93 21.87
C TYR A 367 -13.71 2.33 22.31
N LYS A 368 -13.05 1.47 23.09
CA LYS A 368 -11.70 1.71 23.59
C LYS A 368 -10.76 0.61 23.17
N ALA A 369 -9.68 1.00 22.48
CA ALA A 369 -8.50 0.17 22.31
C ALA A 369 -7.74 0.06 23.63
N ASP A 370 -7.11 -1.09 23.86
CA ASP A 370 -6.21 -1.29 25.00
C ASP A 370 -4.80 -0.71 24.71
N LEU A 371 -4.41 -0.59 23.43
CA LEU A 371 -3.11 -0.05 23.00
C LEU A 371 -3.10 0.40 21.53
N MET A 372 -2.09 1.19 21.17
CA MET A 372 -1.77 1.61 19.78
C MET A 372 -0.66 0.75 19.16
N ALA A 373 -0.52 0.76 17.84
CA ALA A 373 0.43 -0.07 17.09
C ALA A 373 1.88 0.09 17.58
N ARG A 374 2.28 1.32 17.95
CA ARG A 374 3.62 1.62 18.50
C ARG A 374 3.94 0.89 19.81
N GLU A 375 2.91 0.45 20.54
CA GLU A 375 3.02 -0.16 21.86
C GLU A 375 2.97 -1.68 21.82
N MET A 376 2.65 -2.29 20.68
CA MET A 376 2.46 -3.73 20.54
C MET A 376 3.64 -4.53 21.11
N LYS A 377 4.89 -4.11 20.84
CA LYS A 377 6.11 -4.77 21.38
C LYS A 377 6.12 -4.89 22.92
N LYS A 378 5.47 -3.99 23.66
CA LYS A 378 5.41 -4.03 25.13
C LYS A 378 4.39 -5.04 25.66
N PHE A 379 3.45 -5.48 24.83
CA PHE A 379 2.34 -6.35 25.21
C PHE A 379 2.48 -7.77 24.64
N MET A 380 3.71 -8.16 24.32
CA MET A 380 4.06 -9.46 23.79
C MET A 380 3.50 -10.62 24.60
N GLY A 381 2.83 -11.55 23.90
CA GLY A 381 2.20 -12.73 24.49
C GLY A 381 0.87 -12.45 25.20
N ARG A 382 0.43 -11.19 25.33
CA ARG A 382 -0.84 -10.81 25.97
C ARG A 382 -1.97 -10.71 24.96
N GLU A 383 -3.18 -10.98 25.43
CA GLU A 383 -4.41 -10.75 24.69
C GLU A 383 -4.91 -9.32 24.94
N VAL A 384 -5.20 -8.59 23.87
CA VAL A 384 -5.54 -7.17 23.87
C VAL A 384 -6.60 -6.87 22.82
N LYS A 385 -7.24 -5.71 22.92
CA LYS A 385 -8.13 -5.15 21.90
C LYS A 385 -7.48 -3.94 21.24
N MET A 386 -7.60 -3.85 19.92
CA MET A 386 -7.19 -2.69 19.15
C MET A 386 -8.33 -2.24 18.23
N LEU A 387 -8.45 -0.95 18.00
CA LEU A 387 -9.28 -0.41 16.92
C LEU A 387 -8.45 -0.37 15.65
N GLY A 388 -9.02 -0.90 14.57
CA GLY A 388 -8.36 -1.03 13.27
C GLY A 388 -9.25 -0.52 12.15
N TYR A 389 -8.78 0.47 11.40
CA TYR A 389 -9.41 0.84 10.14
C TYR A 389 -8.89 -0.07 9.03
N TYR A 390 -9.80 -0.78 8.37
CA TYR A 390 -9.45 -1.79 7.36
C TYR A 390 -8.67 -1.18 6.21
N VAL A 391 -7.50 -1.75 5.87
CA VAL A 391 -6.69 -1.34 4.70
C VAL A 391 -6.81 -2.37 3.57
N THR A 392 -6.40 -3.60 3.85
CA THR A 392 -6.37 -4.68 2.88
C THR A 392 -6.23 -6.03 3.58
N ARG A 393 -6.51 -7.11 2.86
CA ARG A 393 -6.26 -8.46 3.33
C ARG A 393 -5.68 -9.32 2.22
N LYS A 394 -4.97 -10.37 2.61
CA LYS A 394 -4.54 -11.44 1.74
C LYS A 394 -5.21 -12.74 2.16
N ASP A 395 -5.88 -13.37 1.20
CA ASP A 395 -6.49 -14.68 1.37
C ASP A 395 -5.42 -15.76 1.10
N VAL A 396 -5.31 -16.73 2.00
CA VAL A 396 -4.37 -17.84 1.88
C VAL A 396 -5.01 -19.14 2.36
N THR A 397 -4.59 -20.23 1.74
CA THR A 397 -5.07 -21.56 2.10
C THR A 397 -3.99 -22.31 2.88
N THR A 398 -4.35 -22.88 4.03
CA THR A 398 -3.46 -23.71 4.84
C THR A 398 -3.11 -25.03 4.13
N VAL A 399 -2.12 -25.76 4.64
CA VAL A 399 -1.81 -27.13 4.19
C VAL A 399 -3.04 -28.05 4.29
N SER A 400 -3.88 -27.83 5.31
CA SER A 400 -5.14 -28.54 5.53
C SER A 400 -6.32 -28.02 4.68
N ARG A 401 -6.06 -27.20 3.66
CA ARG A 401 -7.06 -26.62 2.74
C ARG A 401 -8.12 -25.72 3.39
N LYS A 402 -7.82 -25.15 4.56
CA LYS A 402 -8.71 -24.20 5.25
C LYS A 402 -8.30 -22.76 4.93
N LEU A 403 -9.29 -21.87 4.92
CA LEU A 403 -9.08 -20.44 4.66
C LEU A 403 -8.41 -19.77 5.87
N MET A 404 -7.40 -18.96 5.59
CA MET A 404 -6.68 -18.11 6.54
C MET A 404 -6.53 -16.73 5.92
N ASN A 405 -6.44 -15.69 6.74
CA ASN A 405 -6.23 -14.33 6.27
C ASN A 405 -5.07 -13.63 6.98
N PHE A 406 -4.36 -12.80 6.23
CA PHE A 406 -3.50 -11.76 6.77
C PHE A 406 -4.19 -10.41 6.53
N GLY A 407 -4.46 -9.66 7.60
CA GLY A 407 -5.07 -8.34 7.53
C GLY A 407 -4.05 -7.24 7.80
N THR A 408 -4.21 -6.10 7.15
CA THR A 408 -3.46 -4.88 7.43
C THR A 408 -4.44 -3.77 7.79
N TRP A 409 -4.11 -3.01 8.82
CA TRP A 409 -4.99 -2.03 9.45
C TRP A 409 -4.23 -0.74 9.74
N LEU A 410 -4.97 0.36 9.88
CA LEU A 410 -4.49 1.58 10.54
C LEU A 410 -5.05 1.63 11.96
N ASP A 411 -4.25 2.05 12.94
CA ASP A 411 -4.74 2.42 14.27
C ASP A 411 -5.23 3.87 14.31
N GLU A 412 -5.71 4.31 15.47
CA GLU A 412 -6.21 5.68 15.69
C GLU A 412 -5.12 6.76 15.52
N GLU A 413 -3.84 6.41 15.67
CA GLU A 413 -2.71 7.30 15.40
C GLU A 413 -2.29 7.29 13.91
N GLY A 414 -2.99 6.53 13.06
CA GLY A 414 -2.69 6.39 11.65
C GLY A 414 -1.48 5.50 11.35
N ARG A 415 -1.04 4.68 12.30
CA ARG A 415 0.05 3.72 12.12
C ARG A 415 -0.47 2.38 11.66
N TYR A 416 0.30 1.72 10.80
CA TYR A 416 -0.04 0.39 10.33
C TYR A 416 0.23 -0.68 11.39
N PHE A 417 -0.68 -1.66 11.49
CA PHE A 417 -0.43 -2.92 12.17
C PHE A 417 -1.02 -4.09 11.37
N ASP A 418 -0.43 -5.27 11.55
CA ASP A 418 -0.81 -6.47 10.81
C ASP A 418 -1.41 -7.54 11.73
N THR A 419 -2.35 -8.29 11.19
CA THR A 419 -3.08 -9.35 11.89
C THR A 419 -3.04 -10.66 11.13
N THR A 420 -3.09 -11.76 11.87
CA THR A 420 -3.27 -13.11 11.33
C THR A 420 -4.58 -13.69 11.82
N HIS A 421 -5.44 -14.11 10.90
CA HIS A 421 -6.75 -14.71 11.18
C HIS A 421 -6.71 -16.18 10.81
N PHE A 422 -6.50 -17.03 11.81
CA PHE A 422 -6.51 -18.49 11.62
C PHE A 422 -7.91 -19.02 11.31
N PRO A 423 -8.02 -20.18 10.64
CA PRO A 423 -9.31 -20.70 10.19
C PRO A 423 -10.44 -20.76 11.24
N PRO A 424 -10.19 -21.16 12.51
CA PRO A 424 -11.25 -21.19 13.52
C PRO A 424 -11.79 -19.79 13.85
N SER A 425 -10.90 -18.81 14.04
CA SER A 425 -11.30 -17.42 14.31
C SER A 425 -11.99 -16.80 13.10
N LEU A 426 -11.45 -17.03 11.90
CA LEU A 426 -11.96 -16.43 10.67
C LEU A 426 -13.36 -16.96 10.31
N ALA A 427 -13.61 -18.25 10.52
CA ALA A 427 -14.93 -18.84 10.28
C ALA A 427 -16.00 -18.26 11.23
N LYS A 428 -15.63 -17.97 12.48
CA LYS A 428 -16.55 -17.41 13.48
C LYS A 428 -16.73 -15.90 13.35
N TYR A 429 -15.67 -15.20 12.97
CA TYR A 429 -15.62 -13.74 12.84
C TYR A 429 -15.05 -13.37 11.47
N PRO A 430 -15.84 -13.52 10.38
CA PRO A 430 -15.39 -13.16 9.05
C PRO A 430 -15.36 -11.64 8.87
N PHE A 431 -14.56 -11.15 7.92
CA PHE A 431 -14.58 -9.75 7.52
C PHE A 431 -15.95 -9.41 6.92
N LYS A 432 -16.49 -8.23 7.28
CA LYS A 432 -17.81 -7.75 6.85
C LYS A 432 -17.76 -6.58 5.86
N GLY A 433 -16.57 -6.22 5.37
CA GLY A 433 -16.37 -5.11 4.43
C GLY A 433 -15.37 -4.08 4.95
N LYS A 434 -15.38 -2.89 4.34
CA LYS A 434 -14.55 -1.75 4.77
C LYS A 434 -15.18 -1.10 5.98
N GLY A 435 -14.36 -0.53 6.86
CA GLY A 435 -14.83 0.17 8.05
C GLY A 435 -13.82 0.07 9.18
N VAL A 436 -14.23 0.57 10.34
CA VAL A 436 -13.48 0.42 11.58
C VAL A 436 -13.91 -0.87 12.26
N TYR A 437 -12.95 -1.62 12.78
CA TYR A 437 -13.16 -2.86 13.50
C TYR A 437 -12.61 -2.74 14.92
N ILE A 438 -13.28 -3.38 15.86
CA ILE A 438 -12.64 -3.78 17.12
C ILE A 438 -12.07 -5.18 16.95
N ILE A 439 -10.78 -5.31 17.17
CA ILE A 439 -10.02 -6.54 16.92
C ILE A 439 -9.42 -6.99 18.23
N LYS A 440 -9.77 -8.20 18.66
CA LYS A 440 -9.27 -8.83 19.87
C LYS A 440 -8.35 -9.98 19.51
N GLY A 441 -7.15 -9.99 20.05
CA GLY A 441 -6.16 -11.02 19.73
C GLY A 441 -4.92 -10.98 20.61
N LYS A 442 -4.08 -11.99 20.42
CA LYS A 442 -2.81 -12.13 21.11
C LYS A 442 -1.71 -11.43 20.32
N ILE A 443 -0.91 -10.59 20.98
CA ILE A 443 0.25 -9.99 20.33
C ILE A 443 1.39 -11.00 20.24
N VAL A 444 1.93 -11.15 19.03
CA VAL A 444 3.05 -12.02 18.69
C VAL A 444 4.13 -11.21 17.99
N ASP A 445 5.36 -11.72 17.99
CA ASP A 445 6.54 -11.12 17.38
C ASP A 445 7.24 -12.21 16.59
N ASP A 446 7.67 -11.83 15.39
CA ASP A 446 8.50 -12.67 14.56
C ASP A 446 9.61 -11.80 14.01
N PHE A 447 10.82 -11.92 14.59
CA PHE A 447 11.99 -11.09 14.27
C PHE A 447 11.74 -9.59 14.40
N ASP A 448 11.39 -9.13 15.60
CA ASP A 448 11.18 -7.70 15.87
C ASP A 448 10.01 -7.05 15.10
N PHE A 449 9.16 -7.87 14.49
CA PHE A 449 7.96 -7.47 13.79
C PHE A 449 6.71 -7.88 14.60
N PRO A 450 6.11 -6.95 15.37
CA PRO A 450 4.92 -7.25 16.14
C PRO A 450 3.69 -7.36 15.23
N SER A 451 2.84 -8.35 15.50
CA SER A 451 1.56 -8.55 14.84
C SER A 451 0.53 -9.14 15.83
N MET A 452 -0.73 -9.26 15.43
CA MET A 452 -1.78 -9.81 16.29
C MET A 452 -2.39 -11.08 15.69
N GLU A 453 -2.41 -12.16 16.45
CA GLU A 453 -3.20 -13.35 16.14
C GLU A 453 -4.63 -13.15 16.65
N VAL A 454 -5.57 -13.06 15.71
CA VAL A 454 -6.95 -12.66 16.01
C VAL A 454 -7.73 -13.83 16.62
N VAL A 455 -8.43 -13.52 17.71
CA VAL A 455 -9.36 -14.42 18.41
C VAL A 455 -10.81 -14.05 18.10
N ALA A 456 -11.09 -12.74 18.03
CA ALA A 456 -12.40 -12.22 17.65
C ALA A 456 -12.25 -10.86 16.97
N MET A 457 -13.17 -10.55 16.05
CA MET A 457 -13.28 -9.20 15.49
C MET A 457 -14.72 -8.87 15.14
N GLU A 458 -15.04 -7.58 15.19
CA GLU A 458 -16.36 -7.06 14.86
C GLU A 458 -16.22 -5.72 14.14
N ILE A 459 -16.99 -5.52 13.08
CA ILE A 459 -17.11 -4.22 12.41
C ILE A 459 -17.97 -3.31 13.27
N LEU A 460 -17.51 -2.09 13.48
CA LEU A 460 -18.22 -1.10 14.26
C LEU A 460 -19.15 -0.29 13.34
N PRO A 461 -20.41 -0.05 13.74
CA PRO A 461 -21.29 0.80 12.97
C PRO A 461 -20.76 2.24 12.95
N PHE A 462 -20.96 2.92 11.83
CA PHE A 462 -20.81 4.37 11.81
C PHE A 462 -22.06 5.02 12.39
N ILE A 463 -21.89 6.25 12.88
CA ILE A 463 -22.98 7.11 13.33
C ILE A 463 -24.04 7.24 12.22
N LYS A 464 -25.29 7.46 12.63
CA LYS A 464 -26.38 7.64 11.68
C LYS A 464 -26.07 8.84 10.78
N ASP A 465 -26.20 8.63 9.48
CA ASP A 465 -26.15 9.72 8.50
C ASP A 465 -27.41 10.57 8.63
N GLU A 466 -27.26 11.80 9.14
CA GLU A 466 -28.36 12.74 9.41
C GLU A 466 -28.95 13.35 8.12
N ARG A 467 -28.31 13.12 6.97
CA ARG A 467 -28.81 13.56 5.66
C ARG A 467 -30.07 12.80 5.21
N TYR A 468 -30.37 11.64 5.83
CA TYR A 468 -31.47 10.73 5.44
C TYR A 468 -32.42 10.31 6.59
#